data_AF-A0A2L0HF41-F1
#
_entry.id   AF-A0A2L0HF41-F1
#
_cell.length_a   1.000
_cell.length_b   1.000
_cell.length_c   1.000
_cell.angle_alpha   90.00
_cell.angle_beta   90.00
_cell.angle_gamma   90.00
#
_symmetry.space_group_name_H-M   'P 1'
#
loop_
_entity.id
_entity.type
_entity.pdbx_description
1 polymer ?
#
loop_
_entity_poly.entity_id
_entity_poly.type
_entity_poly.pdbx_seq_one_letter_code
_entity_poly.pdbx_strand_id
1 'polypeptide(L)' 'MVPSRDRCSTFGPTEVDLLHSIFEQILEEKGVESSGERANEIAARLIRIYQSGVRDVAMLKKLSVRPRE' A
#
# COMPACT_ATOMS: atom_id res chain seq x y z
N MET A 1 -28.12 16.73 -7.95
CA MET A 1 -27.56 16.16 -6.71
C MET A 1 -26.31 15.41 -7.07
N VAL A 2 -25.17 15.81 -6.53
CA VAL A 2 -23.89 15.10 -6.73
C VAL A 2 -24.03 13.68 -6.17
N PRO A 3 -23.48 12.63 -6.82
CA PRO A 3 -23.58 11.29 -6.28
C PRO A 3 -22.85 11.28 -4.93
N SER A 4 -23.59 10.85 -3.91
CA SER A 4 -23.06 10.52 -2.60
C SER A 4 -21.77 9.76 -2.81
N ARG A 5 -20.69 10.37 -2.34
CA ARG A 5 -19.33 9.86 -2.44
C ARG A 5 -19.27 8.67 -1.50
N ASP A 6 -19.80 7.56 -1.99
CA ASP A 6 -19.73 6.25 -1.39
C ASP A 6 -18.25 5.89 -1.34
N ARG A 7 -17.58 6.39 -0.29
CA ARG A 7 -16.30 5.87 0.15
C ARG A 7 -16.60 4.55 0.84
N CYS A 8 -17.19 3.61 0.09
CA CYS A 8 -17.20 2.22 0.46
C CYS A 8 -15.73 1.81 0.45
N SER A 9 -15.13 1.84 1.64
CA SER A 9 -13.74 1.49 1.89
C SER A 9 -13.57 -0.04 1.85
N THR A 10 -14.17 -0.69 0.85
CA THR A 10 -14.01 -2.11 0.59
C THR A 10 -12.94 -2.23 -0.47
N PHE A 11 -11.79 -2.77 -0.08
CA PHE A 11 -10.78 -3.15 -1.05
C PHE A 11 -11.43 -4.14 -2.02
N GLY A 12 -11.62 -3.72 -3.27
CA GLY A 12 -11.99 -4.66 -4.33
C GLY A 12 -10.86 -5.68 -4.52
N PRO A 13 -11.14 -6.86 -5.09
CA PRO A 13 -10.11 -7.86 -5.37
C PRO A 13 -8.97 -7.28 -6.23
N THR A 14 -9.29 -6.42 -7.20
CA THR A 14 -8.33 -5.67 -8.02
C THR A 14 -7.45 -4.72 -7.20
N GLU A 15 -8.03 -4.11 -6.17
CA GLU A 15 -7.36 -3.16 -5.31
C GLU A 15 -6.33 -3.89 -4.43
N VAL A 16 -6.73 -5.02 -3.84
CA VAL A 16 -5.84 -5.89 -3.05
C VAL A 16 -4.70 -6.44 -3.90
N ASP A 17 -5.00 -6.89 -5.13
CA ASP A 17 -4.00 -7.39 -6.07
C ASP A 17 -2.97 -6.31 -6.42
N LEU A 18 -3.44 -5.08 -6.66
CA LEU A 18 -2.56 -3.93 -6.90
C LEU A 18 -1.67 -3.63 -5.69
N LEU A 19 -2.24 -3.59 -4.48
CA LEU A 19 -1.49 -3.42 -3.23
C LEU A 19 -0.44 -4.52 -3.05
N HIS A 20 -0.77 -5.77 -3.39
CA HIS A 20 0.12 -6.91 -3.28
C HIS A 20 1.27 -6.84 -4.29
N SER A 21 0.98 -6.49 -5.55
CA SER A 21 2.00 -6.33 -6.60
C SER A 21 2.98 -5.19 -6.28
N ILE A 22 2.49 -4.09 -5.72
CA ILE A 22 3.34 -2.98 -5.26
C ILE A 22 4.22 -3.41 -4.09
N PHE A 23 3.65 -4.18 -3.17
CA PHE A 23 4.36 -4.73 -2.03
C PHE A 23 5.50 -5.64 -2.48
N GLU A 24 5.24 -6.61 -3.37
CA GLU A 24 6.27 -7.48 -3.94
C GLU A 24 7.36 -6.68 -4.66
N GLN A 25 7.00 -5.67 -5.47
CA GLN A 25 7.99 -4.78 -6.10
C GLN A 25 8.89 -4.06 -5.08
N ILE A 26 8.33 -3.61 -3.96
CA ILE A 26 9.11 -2.96 -2.90
C ILE A 26 10.08 -3.95 -2.26
N LEU A 27 9.63 -5.18 -2.02
CA LEU A 27 10.44 -6.24 -1.44
C LEU A 27 11.58 -6.64 -2.38
N GLU A 28 11.28 -6.85 -3.66
CA GLU A 28 12.29 -7.14 -4.69
C GLU A 28 13.31 -6.00 -4.82
N GLU A 29 12.86 -4.75 -4.89
CA GLU A 29 13.75 -3.59 -5.06
C GLU A 29 14.66 -3.36 -3.84
N LYS A 30 14.19 -3.67 -2.62
CA LYS A 30 15.01 -3.60 -1.40
C LYS A 30 15.78 -4.89 -1.10
N GLY A 31 15.50 -6.00 -1.78
CA GLY A 31 15.98 -7.33 -1.40
C GLY A 31 15.52 -7.75 -0.01
N VAL A 32 14.32 -7.31 0.42
CA VAL A 32 13.75 -7.69 1.72
C VAL A 32 12.93 -8.94 1.54
N GLU A 33 13.19 -9.97 2.35
CA GLU A 33 12.36 -11.16 2.36
C GLU A 33 10.93 -10.83 2.78
N SER A 34 9.95 -11.33 2.03
CA SER A 34 8.52 -11.17 2.26
C SER A 34 8.06 -11.67 3.63
N SER A 35 8.85 -12.52 4.27
CA SER A 35 8.61 -13.08 5.61
C SER A 35 9.29 -12.32 6.75
N GLY A 36 9.94 -11.18 6.48
CA GLY A 36 10.58 -10.36 7.52
C GLY A 36 9.60 -9.45 8.26
N GLU A 37 9.91 -9.09 9.51
CA GLU A 37 9.18 -8.05 10.26
C GLU A 37 9.08 -6.74 9.47
N ARG A 38 10.14 -6.43 8.70
CA ARG A 38 10.20 -5.32 7.74
C ARG A 38 9.11 -5.40 6.67
N ALA A 39 8.83 -6.58 6.15
CA ALA A 39 7.82 -6.79 5.12
C ALA A 39 6.42 -6.54 5.71
N ASN A 40 6.14 -7.08 6.89
CA ASN A 40 4.87 -6.81 7.58
C ASN A 40 4.68 -5.30 7.88
N GLU A 41 5.73 -4.60 8.32
CA GLU A 41 5.67 -3.15 8.51
C GLU A 41 5.36 -2.39 7.22
N ILE A 42 6.00 -2.76 6.10
CA ILE A 42 5.76 -2.15 4.79
C ILE A 42 4.31 -2.40 4.35
N ALA A 43 3.81 -3.63 4.46
CA ALA A 43 2.44 -3.99 4.09
C ALA A 43 1.41 -3.21 4.92
N ALA A 44 1.56 -3.20 6.25
CA ALA A 44 0.68 -2.46 7.15
C ALA A 44 0.67 -0.96 6.83
N ARG A 45 1.85 -0.38 6.53
CA ARG A 45 1.98 1.03 6.18
C ARG A 45 1.36 1.35 4.82
N LEU A 46 1.56 0.47 3.83
CA LEU A 46 0.96 0.54 2.50
C LEU A 46 -0.58 0.59 2.61
N ILE A 47 -1.17 -0.32 3.38
CA ILE A 47 -2.62 -0.36 3.64
C ILE A 47 -3.10 0.93 4.32
N ARG A 48 -2.36 1.43 5.32
CA ARG A 48 -2.72 2.65 6.06
C ARG A 48 -2.72 3.90 5.18
N ILE A 49 -1.72 4.02 4.29
CA ILE A 49 -1.62 5.12 3.31
C ILE A 49 -2.76 5.01 2.29
N TYR A 50 -3.06 3.80 1.84
CA TYR A 50 -4.16 3.54 0.91
C TYR A 50 -5.52 3.93 1.52
N GLN A 51 -5.76 3.54 2.77
CA GLN A 51 -6.97 3.93 3.52
C GLN A 51 -7.08 5.44 3.75
N SER A 52 -5.94 6.14 3.83
CA SER A 52 -5.91 7.60 3.89
C SER A 52 -6.36 8.28 2.58
N GLY A 53 -6.58 7.51 1.51
CA GLY A 53 -7.03 8.00 0.20
C GLY A 53 -5.91 8.17 -0.83
N VAL A 54 -4.68 7.78 -0.50
CA VAL A 54 -3.54 7.83 -1.43
C VAL A 54 -3.53 6.53 -2.23
N ARG A 55 -3.98 6.60 -3.49
CA ARG A 55 -3.95 5.47 -4.44
C ARG A 55 -2.76 5.51 -5.39
N ASP A 56 -1.90 6.50 -5.24
CA ASP A 56 -0.77 6.71 -6.14
C ASP A 56 0.35 5.73 -5.80
N VAL A 57 0.67 4.84 -6.74
CA VAL A 57 1.63 3.74 -6.56
C VAL A 57 3.02 4.27 -6.22
N ALA A 58 3.46 5.32 -6.91
CA ALA A 58 4.76 5.92 -6.64
C ALA A 58 4.80 6.56 -5.25
N MET A 59 3.70 7.17 -4.82
CA MET A 59 3.58 7.78 -3.50
C MET A 59 3.49 6.75 -2.38
N LEU A 60 2.71 5.68 -2.59
CA LEU A 60 2.61 4.52 -1.70
C LEU A 60 3.97 3.87 -1.50
N LYS A 61 4.69 3.59 -2.60
CA LYS A 61 6.05 3.06 -2.60
C LYS A 61 6.99 3.97 -1.81
N LYS A 62 6.96 5.27 -2.07
CA LYS A 62 7.86 6.25 -1.45
C LYS A 62 7.56 6.48 0.04
N LEU A 63 6.30 6.37 0.47
CA LEU A 63 5.88 6.58 1.85
C LEU A 63 5.96 5.30 2.70
N SER A 64 5.78 4.12 2.11
CA SER A 64 5.91 2.84 2.80
C SER A 64 7.38 2.52 3.15
N VAL A 65 8.33 2.92 2.30
CA VAL A 65 9.77 2.67 2.50
C VAL A 65 10.54 3.73 3.26
N ARG A 66 9.99 4.94 3.51
CA ARG A 66 10.71 5.98 4.26
C ARG A 66 10.76 5.63 5.75
N PRO A 67 11.94 5.33 6.33
CA PRO A 67 12.07 5.35 7.77
C PRO A 67 11.83 6.79 8.23
N ARG A 68 11.06 6.94 9.31
CA ARG A 68 10.96 8.20 10.02
C ARG A 68 12.31 8.38 10.70
N GLU A 69 13.12 9.27 10.15
CA GLU A 69 14.32 9.80 10.82
C GLU A 69 13.91 10.51 12.11
#